data_AF-A0A7Z7KKA8-F1
#
_entry.id   AF-A0A7Z7KKA8-F1
#
_cell.length_a   1.000
_cell.length_b   1.000
_cell.length_c   1.000
_cell.angle_alpha   90.00
_cell.angle_beta   90.00
_cell.angle_gamma   90.00
#
_symmetry.space_group_name_H-M   'P 1'
#
loop_
_entity.id
_entity.type
_entity.pdbx_description
1 polymer ?
#
loop_
_entity_poly.entity_id
_entity_poly.type
_entity_poly.pdbx_seq_one_letter_code
_entity_poly.pdbx_strand_id
1 'polypeptide(L)'
;MRYTLIWEEPDSTGSYWQYGDSAEFPVRPFDGMSDELRYAATNGAEGVAPADRVRAFDSGPVFGRSSWGIPGDGFADASAWMLRTGTGRETKSHRGDLMQFLYTARGRQIVEDGGHPGIVEDSWRPWGLGPTAHNVIHIPTLDEYPGAGPAERGEVWVSSDGSADGATARQNLDVGGERARSVLVLTDPDAAVIVDRTRILDGRTDHVIETLWNLPAEFSAERVSEDTVRAVDAGSGESTTLVQVRMDGEPVSRGGVHLRRGETDAKGGHAHHGWHYPAEQEREEATQVAFRSTGADSAIVSVLVPAAAGDAVGVDSERAPDGSVILTVRSEDGHARVAVQQDGTLSRLS
;
A
#
# COMPACT_ATOMS: atom_id res chain seq x y z
N MET A 1 30.06 3.82 -18.50
CA MET A 1 28.89 3.19 -17.85
C MET A 1 28.51 4.12 -16.70
N ARG A 2 27.52 4.99 -16.91
CA ARG A 2 27.05 5.91 -15.86
C ARG A 2 26.13 5.09 -14.95
N TYR A 3 26.44 5.05 -13.66
CA TYR A 3 25.52 4.55 -12.65
C TYR A 3 24.25 5.41 -12.74
N THR A 4 23.18 4.86 -13.30
CA THR A 4 21.85 5.44 -13.18
C THR A 4 21.46 5.20 -11.72
N LEU A 5 21.76 6.18 -10.86
CA LEU A 5 21.19 6.26 -9.53
C LEU A 5 19.68 6.10 -9.69
N ILE A 6 19.13 5.13 -8.98
CA ILE A 6 17.69 4.97 -8.80
C ILE A 6 17.23 6.32 -8.25
N TRP A 7 16.34 6.99 -8.98
CA TRP A 7 15.70 8.20 -8.50
C TRP A 7 14.74 7.78 -7.39
N GLU A 8 15.25 7.66 -6.17
CA GLU A 8 14.46 7.32 -4.99
C GLU A 8 13.79 8.63 -4.52
N GLU A 9 12.53 8.80 -4.90
CA GLU A 9 11.70 9.91 -4.44
C GLU A 9 11.38 9.68 -2.96
N PRO A 10 11.75 10.58 -2.03
CA PRO A 10 11.46 10.38 -0.61
C PRO A 10 9.96 10.44 -0.33
N ASP A 11 9.52 9.75 0.71
CA ASP A 11 8.16 9.88 1.24
C ASP A 11 7.97 11.24 1.93
N SER A 12 6.79 11.46 2.52
CA SER A 12 6.54 12.71 3.25
C SER A 12 7.22 12.77 4.62
N THR A 13 7.71 11.68 5.18
CA THR A 13 8.49 11.70 6.43
C THR A 13 9.94 12.16 6.21
N GLY A 14 10.37 12.29 4.95
CA GLY A 14 11.74 12.65 4.58
C GLY A 14 12.66 11.43 4.49
N SER A 15 12.08 10.23 4.45
CA SER A 15 12.79 8.96 4.33
C SER A 15 12.64 8.38 2.91
N TYR A 16 13.58 7.51 2.53
CA TYR A 16 13.39 6.69 1.33
C TYR A 16 12.33 5.61 1.59
N TRP A 17 11.48 5.35 0.61
CA TRP A 17 10.54 4.24 0.66
C TRP A 17 11.25 2.90 0.81
N GLN A 18 10.81 2.09 1.76
CA GLN A 18 11.30 0.72 1.93
C GLN A 18 10.60 -0.22 0.94
N TYR A 19 11.32 -0.70 -0.07
CA TYR A 19 10.92 -1.77 -0.97
C TYR A 19 12.15 -2.49 -1.56
N GLY A 20 12.05 -3.78 -1.88
CA GLY A 20 13.21 -4.55 -2.30
C GLY A 20 14.26 -4.69 -1.18
N ASP A 21 15.54 -4.83 -1.53
CA ASP A 21 16.65 -4.81 -0.57
C ASP A 21 17.03 -3.36 -0.19
N SER A 22 16.06 -2.63 0.36
CA SER A 22 16.24 -1.32 0.99
C SER A 22 15.76 -1.34 2.45
N ALA A 23 16.22 -0.36 3.21
CA ALA A 23 15.71 -0.11 4.55
C ALA A 23 15.23 1.34 4.63
N GLU A 24 14.41 1.64 5.63
CA GLU A 24 13.99 3.01 5.88
C GLU A 24 15.20 3.83 6.35
N PHE A 25 15.57 4.84 5.55
CA PHE A 25 16.66 5.75 5.90
C PHE A 25 16.25 7.18 5.62
N PRO A 26 16.47 8.11 6.58
CA PRO A 26 16.22 9.51 6.34
C PRO A 26 17.19 10.03 5.28
N VAL A 27 16.67 10.81 4.34
CA VAL A 27 17.50 11.47 3.32
C VAL A 27 18.30 12.57 3.99
N ARG A 28 19.62 12.50 3.90
CA ARG A 28 20.52 13.51 4.48
C ARG A 28 21.14 14.37 3.38
N PRO A 29 21.22 15.71 3.56
CA PRO A 29 21.91 16.58 2.61
C PRO A 29 23.36 16.15 2.35
N PHE A 30 23.78 16.17 1.09
CA PHE A 30 25.15 15.91 0.68
C PHE A 30 25.58 16.84 -0.47
N ASP A 31 26.89 16.94 -0.70
CA ASP A 31 27.46 17.77 -1.77
C ASP A 31 27.10 17.24 -3.15
N GLY A 32 26.51 18.09 -4.00
CA GLY A 32 26.07 17.71 -5.35
C GLY A 32 24.65 17.13 -5.42
N MET A 33 23.91 17.10 -4.31
CA MET A 33 22.47 16.83 -4.27
C MET A 33 21.70 17.88 -5.08
N SER A 34 20.68 17.46 -5.84
CA SER A 34 19.80 18.40 -6.58
C SER A 34 18.95 19.24 -5.63
N ASP A 35 18.45 20.39 -6.10
CA ASP A 35 17.63 21.27 -5.27
C ASP A 35 16.31 20.62 -4.85
N GLU A 36 15.75 19.73 -5.68
CA GLU A 36 14.55 18.97 -5.38
C GLU A 36 14.78 17.94 -4.27
N LEU A 37 15.87 17.18 -4.36
CA LEU A 37 16.20 16.20 -3.33
C LEU A 37 16.63 16.90 -2.03
N ARG A 38 17.25 18.08 -2.12
CA ARG A 38 17.56 18.93 -0.97
C ARG A 38 16.31 19.42 -0.27
N TYR A 39 15.26 19.75 -1.03
CA TYR A 39 13.97 20.13 -0.48
C TYR A 39 13.39 19.02 0.38
N ALA A 40 13.34 17.78 -0.12
CA ALA A 40 12.90 16.65 0.68
C ALA A 40 13.83 16.36 1.88
N ALA A 41 15.15 16.34 1.67
CA ALA A 41 16.15 16.03 2.71
C ALA A 41 16.20 17.04 3.87
N THR A 42 15.66 18.23 3.67
CA THR A 42 15.62 19.30 4.67
C THR A 42 14.20 19.61 5.14
N ASN A 43 13.23 18.72 4.84
CA ASN A 43 11.82 18.91 5.17
C ASN A 43 11.27 20.28 4.70
N GLY A 44 11.67 20.66 3.49
CA GLY A 44 11.30 21.90 2.82
C GLY A 44 12.14 23.12 3.19
N ALA A 45 13.10 23.04 4.12
CA ALA A 45 13.85 24.21 4.58
C ALA A 45 14.81 24.80 3.52
N GLU A 46 15.38 23.97 2.64
CA GLU A 46 16.35 24.37 1.62
C GLU A 46 16.01 23.73 0.26
N GLY A 47 16.43 24.35 -0.84
CA GLY A 47 16.18 23.81 -2.19
C GLY A 47 14.85 24.26 -2.78
N VAL A 48 14.30 23.49 -3.72
CA VAL A 48 13.09 23.85 -4.48
C VAL A 48 12.15 22.66 -4.55
N ALA A 49 10.91 22.83 -4.11
CA ALA A 49 9.88 21.81 -4.25
C ALA A 49 9.66 21.45 -5.74
N PRO A 50 9.62 20.15 -6.09
CA PRO A 50 9.17 19.74 -7.42
C PRO A 50 7.77 20.28 -7.76
N ALA A 51 7.55 20.55 -9.05
CA ALA A 51 6.26 21.02 -9.54
C ALA A 51 5.21 19.91 -9.60
N ASP A 52 5.65 18.69 -9.94
CA ASP A 52 4.77 17.54 -10.11
C ASP A 52 4.44 16.92 -8.74
N ARG A 53 3.15 16.64 -8.50
CA ARG A 53 2.68 15.86 -7.35
C ARG A 53 2.75 14.36 -7.57
N VAL A 54 2.74 13.93 -8.82
CA VAL A 54 2.73 12.51 -9.21
C VAL A 54 3.79 12.29 -10.28
N ARG A 55 4.61 11.26 -10.07
CA ARG A 55 5.67 10.88 -10.99
C ARG A 55 5.62 9.38 -11.26
N ALA A 56 5.59 9.03 -12.54
CA ALA A 56 5.58 7.64 -12.98
C ALA A 56 6.90 7.30 -13.67
N PHE A 57 7.58 6.25 -13.19
CA PHE A 57 8.85 5.80 -13.75
C PHE A 57 8.64 4.64 -14.71
N ASP A 58 9.31 4.67 -15.87
CA ASP A 58 9.24 3.58 -16.85
C ASP A 58 9.83 2.30 -16.27
N SER A 59 9.05 1.21 -16.30
CA SER A 59 9.37 -0.06 -15.64
C SER A 59 9.66 0.06 -14.13
N GLY A 60 9.17 1.12 -13.47
CA GLY A 60 9.40 1.39 -12.06
C GLY A 60 8.13 1.87 -11.33
N PRO A 61 8.25 2.27 -10.07
CA PRO A 61 7.09 2.69 -9.27
C PRO A 61 6.41 3.95 -9.82
N VAL A 62 5.18 4.15 -9.38
CA VAL A 62 4.51 5.45 -9.42
C VAL A 62 4.52 6.01 -8.01
N PHE A 63 4.97 7.25 -7.87
CA PHE A 63 4.91 8.00 -6.62
C PHE A 63 3.91 9.11 -6.75
N GLY A 64 3.20 9.42 -5.67
CA GLY A 64 2.31 10.56 -5.62
C GLY A 64 2.26 11.17 -4.22
N ARG A 65 1.84 12.43 -4.15
CA ARG A 65 1.67 13.14 -2.89
C ARG A 65 0.65 14.26 -3.00
N SER A 66 -0.01 14.59 -1.89
CA SER A 66 -1.01 15.66 -1.82
C SER A 66 -0.39 17.05 -1.97
N SER A 67 0.81 17.26 -1.44
CA SER A 67 1.61 18.45 -1.67
C SER A 67 3.08 18.18 -1.31
N TRP A 68 3.96 19.11 -1.67
CA TRP A 68 5.34 19.13 -1.16
C TRP A 68 5.45 19.84 0.20
N GLY A 69 4.33 20.30 0.78
CA GLY A 69 4.33 21.17 1.95
C GLY A 69 5.06 22.50 1.70
N ILE A 70 5.17 23.30 2.75
CA ILE A 70 5.95 24.54 2.77
C ILE A 70 6.98 24.52 3.92
N PRO A 71 8.12 25.21 3.78
CA PRO A 71 9.14 25.27 4.82
C PRO A 71 8.56 25.70 6.17
N GLY A 72 8.77 24.90 7.22
CA GLY A 72 8.36 25.21 8.59
C GLY A 72 6.94 24.78 8.98
N ASP A 73 6.05 24.51 8.01
CA ASP A 73 4.60 24.40 8.25
C ASP A 73 3.95 23.12 7.68
N GLY A 74 4.68 22.14 7.13
CA GLY A 74 4.05 20.84 6.83
C GLY A 74 4.56 20.04 5.63
N PHE A 75 5.87 19.82 5.47
CA PHE A 75 6.36 18.78 4.54
C PHE A 75 5.86 17.39 4.95
N ALA A 76 5.91 17.09 6.25
CA ALA A 76 5.50 15.81 6.82
C ALA A 76 3.99 15.62 6.96
N ASP A 77 3.23 16.71 6.98
CA ASP A 77 1.77 16.66 7.05
C ASP A 77 1.15 16.23 5.72
N ALA A 78 1.86 16.45 4.61
CA ALA A 78 1.43 15.96 3.31
C ALA A 78 1.35 14.44 3.30
N SER A 79 0.24 13.90 2.79
CA SER A 79 0.18 12.50 2.40
C SER A 79 1.03 12.20 1.16
N ALA A 80 1.71 11.05 1.15
CA ALA A 80 2.47 10.53 0.02
C ALA A 80 2.23 9.03 -0.15
N TRP A 81 2.38 8.51 -1.36
CA TRP A 81 2.11 7.12 -1.68
C TRP A 81 3.01 6.58 -2.79
N MET A 82 3.16 5.27 -2.83
CA MET A 82 3.89 4.53 -3.86
C MET A 82 3.07 3.34 -4.34
N LEU A 83 2.96 3.16 -5.66
CA LEU A 83 2.48 1.93 -6.28
C LEU A 83 3.62 1.26 -7.07
N ARG A 84 4.00 0.05 -6.65
CA ARG A 84 5.11 -0.70 -7.22
C ARG A 84 4.71 -1.35 -8.54
N THR A 85 5.25 -0.85 -9.65
CA THR A 85 5.17 -1.49 -10.97
C THR A 85 6.56 -1.82 -11.49
N GLY A 86 6.68 -2.72 -12.47
CA GLY A 86 7.99 -3.13 -13.02
C GLY A 86 8.14 -4.63 -13.17
N THR A 87 9.37 -5.09 -13.38
CA THR A 87 9.66 -6.50 -13.71
C THR A 87 9.90 -7.39 -12.50
N GLY A 88 10.28 -6.80 -11.35
CA GLY A 88 10.71 -7.56 -10.17
C GLY A 88 12.05 -8.27 -10.41
N ARG A 89 12.79 -7.86 -11.45
CA ARG A 89 14.14 -8.34 -11.81
C ARG A 89 15.15 -7.19 -11.83
N GLU A 90 14.74 -5.99 -11.42
CA GLU A 90 15.66 -4.89 -11.22
C GLU A 90 16.68 -5.27 -10.13
N THR A 91 17.84 -4.60 -10.12
CA THR A 91 18.83 -4.85 -9.05
C THR A 91 18.17 -4.61 -7.69
N LYS A 92 18.27 -5.60 -6.79
CA LYS A 92 17.68 -5.56 -5.44
C LYS A 92 16.16 -5.53 -5.36
N SER A 93 15.41 -5.69 -6.45
CA SER A 93 13.94 -5.79 -6.38
C SER A 93 13.48 -7.16 -5.93
N HIS A 94 12.27 -7.24 -5.38
CA HIS A 94 11.61 -8.51 -5.10
C HIS A 94 10.49 -8.78 -6.11
N ARG A 95 10.21 -10.04 -6.40
CA ARG A 95 9.00 -10.38 -7.19
C ARG A 95 7.75 -10.37 -6.32
N GLY A 96 7.90 -10.63 -5.01
CA GLY A 96 6.82 -10.58 -4.03
C GLY A 96 6.26 -9.17 -3.84
N ASP A 97 7.08 -8.14 -4.02
CA ASP A 97 6.71 -6.72 -3.86
C ASP A 97 5.92 -6.13 -5.05
N LEU A 98 5.78 -6.87 -6.16
CA LEU A 98 5.08 -6.33 -7.32
C LEU A 98 3.62 -6.02 -7.00
N MET A 99 3.20 -4.80 -7.35
CA MET A 99 1.90 -4.19 -7.01
C MET A 99 1.75 -3.80 -5.53
N GLN A 100 2.85 -3.75 -4.76
CA GLN A 100 2.86 -3.16 -3.43
C GLN A 100 2.33 -1.73 -3.44
N PHE A 101 1.55 -1.40 -2.42
CA PHE A 101 1.15 -0.05 -2.11
C PHE A 101 1.74 0.37 -0.75
N LEU A 102 2.41 1.51 -0.71
CA LEU A 102 2.86 2.16 0.51
C LEU A 102 2.19 3.52 0.64
N TYR A 103 1.92 3.95 1.86
CA TYR A 103 1.18 5.17 2.13
C TYR A 103 1.65 5.83 3.42
N THR A 104 1.97 7.12 3.34
CA THR A 104 2.26 7.99 4.47
C THR A 104 1.23 9.11 4.50
N ALA A 105 0.84 9.51 5.70
CA ALA A 105 -0.04 10.65 5.95
C ALA A 105 0.12 11.07 7.41
N ARG A 106 -0.19 12.34 7.72
CA ARG A 106 -0.12 12.87 9.09
C ARG A 106 1.24 12.61 9.76
N GLY A 107 2.33 12.76 9.01
CA GLY A 107 3.69 12.62 9.52
C GLY A 107 4.17 11.20 9.83
N ARG A 108 3.45 10.16 9.39
CA ARG A 108 3.82 8.76 9.67
C ARG A 108 3.47 7.80 8.53
N GLN A 109 4.02 6.58 8.60
CA GLN A 109 3.58 5.48 7.75
C GLN A 109 2.19 5.00 8.18
N ILE A 110 1.31 4.79 7.21
CA ILE A 110 -0.04 4.24 7.40
C ILE A 110 -0.02 2.73 7.19
N VAL A 111 0.74 2.28 6.19
CA VAL A 111 1.13 0.89 5.95
C VAL A 111 2.60 0.87 5.51
N GLU A 112 3.34 -0.15 5.93
CA GLU A 112 4.80 -0.25 5.76
C GLU A 112 5.22 -1.54 5.05
N ASP A 113 6.43 -1.60 4.51
CA ASP A 113 6.98 -2.85 4.00
C ASP A 113 7.48 -3.75 5.14
N GLY A 114 7.52 -5.07 4.92
CA GLY A 114 8.11 -6.01 5.88
C GLY A 114 9.62 -5.84 6.04
N GLY A 115 10.26 -5.15 5.10
CA GLY A 115 11.65 -4.72 5.15
C GLY A 115 12.65 -5.75 4.65
N HIS A 116 13.93 -5.38 4.74
CA HIS A 116 15.03 -6.21 4.26
C HIS A 116 15.68 -7.00 5.40
N PRO A 117 15.53 -8.34 5.44
CA PRO A 117 16.14 -9.17 6.48
C PRO A 117 17.66 -9.28 6.40
N GLY A 118 18.28 -8.72 5.36
CA GLY A 118 19.68 -8.98 5.01
C GLY A 118 19.83 -10.20 4.10
N ILE A 119 21.07 -10.46 3.68
CA ILE A 119 21.43 -11.67 2.93
C ILE A 119 21.66 -12.81 3.94
N VAL A 120 20.57 -13.34 4.50
CA VAL A 120 20.56 -14.45 5.45
C VAL A 120 20.25 -15.79 4.76
N GLU A 121 20.71 -16.90 5.33
CA GLU A 121 20.55 -18.25 4.75
C GLU A 121 19.33 -19.02 5.28
N ASP A 122 18.55 -18.41 6.18
CA ASP A 122 17.38 -19.03 6.78
C ASP A 122 16.06 -18.62 6.10
N SER A 123 14.95 -19.04 6.69
CA SER A 123 13.58 -18.80 6.19
C SER A 123 13.21 -17.33 6.02
N TRP A 124 13.94 -16.39 6.63
CA TRP A 124 13.63 -14.97 6.56
C TRP A 124 13.99 -14.37 5.21
N ARG A 125 15.03 -14.86 4.53
CA ARG A 125 15.37 -14.35 3.20
C ARG A 125 14.28 -14.71 2.16
N PRO A 126 13.82 -15.97 2.05
CA PRO A 126 12.66 -16.29 1.22
C PRO A 126 11.40 -15.49 1.59
N TRP A 127 11.09 -15.34 2.88
CA TRP A 127 9.95 -14.52 3.32
C TRP A 127 10.04 -13.08 2.82
N GLY A 128 11.18 -12.41 3.02
CA GLY A 128 11.37 -11.02 2.58
C GLY A 128 11.34 -10.84 1.06
N LEU A 129 11.55 -11.91 0.28
CA LEU A 129 11.37 -11.89 -1.17
C LEU A 129 9.91 -12.16 -1.60
N GLY A 130 9.13 -12.78 -0.71
CA GLY A 130 7.81 -13.35 -0.94
C GLY A 130 6.67 -12.39 -0.61
N PRO A 131 5.46 -12.65 -1.12
CA PRO A 131 4.33 -11.72 -1.02
C PRO A 131 3.86 -11.46 0.43
N THR A 132 4.11 -12.38 1.35
CA THR A 132 3.67 -12.28 2.75
C THR A 132 4.45 -11.25 3.57
N ALA A 133 5.56 -10.73 3.04
CA ALA A 133 6.27 -9.58 3.60
C ALA A 133 5.71 -8.22 3.13
N HIS A 134 4.78 -8.18 2.17
CA HIS A 134 4.44 -6.95 1.45
C HIS A 134 2.94 -6.59 1.49
N ASN A 135 2.62 -5.36 1.11
CA ASN A 135 1.24 -4.88 0.98
C ASN A 135 0.65 -5.21 -0.39
N VAL A 136 0.34 -6.48 -0.67
CA VAL A 136 0.04 -6.98 -2.03
C VAL A 136 -1.20 -7.89 -2.10
N ILE A 137 -1.60 -8.24 -3.33
CA ILE A 137 -2.53 -9.35 -3.59
C ILE A 137 -1.76 -10.67 -3.44
N HIS A 138 -2.17 -11.50 -2.49
CA HIS A 138 -1.61 -12.82 -2.18
C HIS A 138 -2.62 -13.93 -2.51
N ILE A 139 -2.17 -14.99 -3.18
CA ILE A 139 -3.02 -16.11 -3.59
C ILE A 139 -2.42 -17.41 -3.04
N PRO A 140 -2.62 -17.75 -1.75
CA PRO A 140 -1.92 -18.87 -1.10
C PRO A 140 -2.22 -20.26 -1.69
N THR A 141 -3.23 -20.36 -2.55
CA THR A 141 -3.59 -21.59 -3.28
C THR A 141 -2.82 -21.80 -4.60
N LEU A 142 -1.94 -20.85 -4.95
CA LEU A 142 -1.02 -20.92 -6.07
C LEU A 142 0.43 -20.96 -5.56
N ASP A 143 1.39 -21.05 -6.50
CA ASP A 143 2.80 -20.89 -6.19
C ASP A 143 3.08 -19.52 -5.55
N GLU A 144 4.18 -19.43 -4.80
CA GLU A 144 4.58 -18.22 -4.04
C GLU A 144 4.62 -16.95 -4.92
N TYR A 145 5.04 -17.08 -6.18
CA TYR A 145 5.10 -16.00 -7.15
C TYR A 145 4.20 -16.29 -8.36
N PRO A 146 2.87 -16.16 -8.22
CA PRO A 146 1.93 -16.66 -9.22
C PRO A 146 1.83 -15.78 -10.48
N GLY A 147 2.51 -14.63 -10.51
CA GLY A 147 2.44 -13.65 -11.58
C GLY A 147 3.41 -13.92 -12.74
N ALA A 148 2.89 -13.91 -13.97
CA ALA A 148 3.66 -14.02 -15.20
C ALA A 148 4.19 -12.64 -15.64
N GLY A 149 5.52 -12.52 -15.78
CA GLY A 149 6.15 -11.30 -16.31
C GLY A 149 6.05 -10.07 -15.40
N PRO A 150 6.15 -8.84 -15.95
CA PRO A 150 6.10 -7.61 -15.17
C PRO A 150 4.70 -7.27 -14.67
N ALA A 151 4.63 -6.52 -13.57
CA ALA A 151 3.44 -5.73 -13.24
C ALA A 151 3.45 -4.47 -14.10
N GLU A 152 2.53 -4.41 -15.05
CA GLU A 152 2.38 -3.30 -15.99
C GLU A 152 1.61 -2.16 -15.35
N ARG A 153 2.19 -0.96 -15.38
CA ARG A 153 1.49 0.28 -15.06
C ARG A 153 0.40 0.55 -16.10
N GLY A 154 -0.81 0.83 -15.63
CA GLY A 154 -1.90 1.33 -16.44
C GLY A 154 -2.01 2.85 -16.40
N GLU A 155 -3.23 3.34 -16.21
CA GLU A 155 -3.53 4.77 -16.08
C GLU A 155 -2.93 5.36 -14.80
N VAL A 156 -2.54 6.63 -14.90
CA VAL A 156 -2.13 7.51 -13.80
C VAL A 156 -2.98 8.75 -13.93
N TRP A 157 -3.61 9.19 -12.84
CA TRP A 157 -4.47 10.36 -12.85
C TRP A 157 -4.15 11.29 -11.69
N VAL A 158 -4.28 12.57 -11.99
CA VAL A 158 -4.07 13.68 -11.05
C VAL A 158 -5.31 14.56 -11.16
N SER A 159 -6.02 14.75 -10.06
CA SER A 159 -7.19 15.64 -10.07
C SER A 159 -6.75 17.09 -10.27
N SER A 160 -7.49 17.85 -11.08
CA SER A 160 -7.16 19.25 -11.35
C SER A 160 -7.29 20.16 -10.13
N ASP A 161 -8.13 19.78 -9.17
CA ASP A 161 -8.33 20.49 -7.90
C ASP A 161 -7.42 19.95 -6.78
N GLY A 162 -6.61 18.92 -7.08
CA GLY A 162 -5.69 18.30 -6.14
C GLY A 162 -6.35 17.45 -5.04
N SER A 163 -7.65 17.19 -5.13
CA SER A 163 -8.46 16.48 -4.13
C SER A 163 -8.23 14.96 -4.07
N ALA A 164 -7.71 14.39 -5.15
CA ALA A 164 -7.32 12.98 -5.23
C ALA A 164 -6.36 12.68 -6.39
N ASP A 165 -5.46 11.71 -6.19
CA ASP A 165 -4.56 11.20 -7.22
C ASP A 165 -4.55 9.67 -7.21
N GLY A 166 -4.07 9.05 -8.28
CA GLY A 166 -4.02 7.59 -8.30
C GLY A 166 -3.34 6.97 -9.50
N ALA A 167 -3.25 5.64 -9.47
CA ALA A 167 -2.66 4.84 -10.52
C ALA A 167 -3.25 3.42 -10.55
N THR A 168 -3.03 2.73 -11.66
CA THR A 168 -3.38 1.31 -11.81
C THR A 168 -2.16 0.46 -12.16
N ALA A 169 -2.19 -0.80 -11.76
CA ALA A 169 -1.23 -1.83 -12.14
C ALA A 169 -1.95 -3.15 -12.43
N ARG A 170 -1.41 -3.95 -13.36
CA ARG A 170 -1.93 -5.28 -13.70
C ARG A 170 -0.80 -6.27 -13.97
N GLN A 171 -1.04 -7.54 -13.70
CA GLN A 171 -0.11 -8.62 -13.99
C GLN A 171 -0.88 -9.89 -14.34
N ASN A 172 -0.47 -10.56 -15.42
CA ASN A 172 -1.02 -11.87 -15.78
C ASN A 172 -0.61 -12.92 -14.74
N LEU A 173 -1.38 -13.98 -14.60
CA LEU A 173 -1.01 -15.13 -13.76
C LEU A 173 -0.38 -16.25 -14.61
N ASP A 174 0.60 -16.98 -14.05
CA ASP A 174 1.26 -18.12 -14.72
C ASP A 174 0.28 -19.24 -15.05
N VAL A 175 -0.77 -19.38 -14.25
CA VAL A 175 -1.85 -20.36 -14.44
C VAL A 175 -2.99 -19.86 -15.35
N GLY A 176 -2.84 -18.68 -15.94
CA GLY A 176 -3.87 -18.01 -16.72
C GLY A 176 -4.80 -17.14 -15.86
N GLY A 177 -5.29 -16.05 -16.46
CA GLY A 177 -6.00 -14.99 -15.76
C GLY A 177 -5.06 -13.84 -15.38
N GLU A 178 -5.49 -13.00 -14.44
CA GLU A 178 -4.75 -11.78 -14.05
C GLU A 178 -5.06 -11.35 -12.61
N ARG A 179 -4.16 -10.53 -12.06
CA ARG A 179 -4.41 -9.69 -10.88
C ARG A 179 -4.21 -8.22 -11.26
N ALA A 180 -5.06 -7.34 -10.72
CA ALA A 180 -5.02 -5.91 -10.99
C ALA A 180 -5.29 -5.12 -9.70
N ARG A 181 -4.63 -3.97 -9.56
CA ARG A 181 -4.77 -3.05 -8.45
C ARG A 181 -5.01 -1.64 -8.98
N SER A 182 -6.04 -0.99 -8.48
CA SER A 182 -6.29 0.45 -8.68
C SER A 182 -6.18 1.15 -7.34
N VAL A 183 -5.49 2.28 -7.28
CA VAL A 183 -5.34 3.08 -6.05
C VAL A 183 -5.84 4.50 -6.29
N LEU A 184 -6.63 5.05 -5.36
CA LEU A 184 -7.04 6.44 -5.31
C LEU A 184 -6.73 6.98 -3.91
N VAL A 185 -5.84 7.96 -3.81
CA VAL A 185 -5.48 8.63 -2.56
C VAL A 185 -6.19 9.97 -2.51
N LEU A 186 -7.00 10.17 -1.47
CA LEU A 186 -7.75 11.38 -1.18
C LEU A 186 -6.90 12.30 -0.29
N THR A 187 -7.02 13.61 -0.48
CA THR A 187 -6.29 14.62 0.31
C THR A 187 -7.16 15.37 1.31
N ASP A 188 -8.47 15.12 1.29
CA ASP A 188 -9.46 15.78 2.14
C ASP A 188 -10.74 14.92 2.20
N PRO A 189 -10.94 14.06 3.21
CA PRO A 189 -9.95 13.71 4.23
C PRO A 189 -8.80 12.88 3.63
N ASP A 190 -7.69 12.75 4.36
CA ASP A 190 -6.65 11.79 4.03
C ASP A 190 -7.22 10.37 4.09
N ALA A 191 -7.22 9.67 2.96
CA ALA A 191 -7.60 8.26 2.89
C ALA A 191 -7.09 7.63 1.59
N ALA A 192 -6.88 6.32 1.59
CA ALA A 192 -6.60 5.56 0.38
C ALA A 192 -7.73 4.56 0.12
N VAL A 193 -8.26 4.57 -1.11
CA VAL A 193 -9.19 3.56 -1.61
C VAL A 193 -8.46 2.70 -2.63
N ILE A 194 -8.36 1.40 -2.35
CA ILE A 194 -7.64 0.43 -3.16
C ILE A 194 -8.62 -0.64 -3.63
N VAL A 195 -8.59 -0.97 -4.92
CA VAL A 195 -9.40 -2.04 -5.51
C VAL A 195 -8.48 -3.10 -6.06
N ASP A 196 -8.53 -4.28 -5.44
CA ASP A 196 -7.81 -5.46 -5.88
C ASP A 196 -8.76 -6.41 -6.58
N ARG A 197 -8.47 -6.68 -7.85
CA ARG A 197 -9.21 -7.65 -8.66
C ARG A 197 -8.32 -8.81 -9.02
N THR A 198 -8.88 -9.99 -9.01
CA THR A 198 -8.17 -11.21 -9.38
C THR A 198 -9.12 -12.13 -10.13
N ARG A 199 -8.62 -12.70 -11.20
CA ARG A 199 -9.29 -13.72 -12.00
C ARG A 199 -8.30 -14.84 -12.28
N ILE A 200 -8.65 -16.07 -11.93
CA ILE A 200 -7.82 -17.26 -12.07
C ILE A 200 -8.50 -18.20 -13.06
N LEU A 201 -7.77 -18.68 -14.07
CA LEU A 201 -8.33 -19.48 -15.16
C LEU A 201 -7.75 -20.91 -15.22
N ASP A 202 -7.43 -21.51 -14.07
CA ASP A 202 -6.88 -22.86 -13.97
C ASP A 202 -7.94 -23.97 -13.81
N GLY A 203 -9.22 -23.57 -13.67
CA GLY A 203 -10.38 -24.46 -13.52
C GLY A 203 -10.69 -24.90 -12.08
N ARG A 204 -9.86 -24.55 -11.10
CA ARG A 204 -10.15 -24.77 -9.68
C ARG A 204 -11.09 -23.70 -9.14
N THR A 205 -11.76 -24.02 -8.03
CA THR A 205 -12.78 -23.15 -7.40
C THR A 205 -12.54 -22.93 -5.91
N ASP A 206 -11.57 -23.63 -5.33
CA ASP A 206 -11.18 -23.57 -3.92
C ASP A 206 -10.07 -22.54 -3.65
N HIS A 207 -9.87 -21.61 -4.58
CA HIS A 207 -8.90 -20.55 -4.43
C HIS A 207 -9.19 -19.64 -3.24
N VAL A 208 -8.12 -19.17 -2.64
CA VAL A 208 -8.13 -18.12 -1.62
C VAL A 208 -7.36 -16.96 -2.17
N ILE A 209 -7.96 -15.77 -2.10
CA ILE A 209 -7.38 -14.51 -2.55
C ILE A 209 -7.38 -13.58 -1.34
N GLU A 210 -6.21 -13.07 -0.99
CA GLU A 210 -6.00 -12.13 0.11
C GLU A 210 -5.43 -10.82 -0.43
N THR A 211 -5.89 -9.70 0.12
CA THR A 211 -5.17 -8.42 0.08
C THR A 211 -4.49 -8.23 1.43
N LEU A 212 -3.17 -8.06 1.43
CA LEU A 212 -2.34 -7.94 2.63
C LEU A 212 -2.00 -6.47 2.93
N TRP A 213 -2.03 -6.12 4.22
CA TRP A 213 -1.66 -4.81 4.74
C TRP A 213 -0.81 -4.97 6.01
N ASN A 214 0.46 -4.58 5.97
CA ASN A 214 1.31 -4.52 7.15
C ASN A 214 1.14 -3.16 7.82
N LEU A 215 0.84 -3.18 9.11
CA LEU A 215 0.72 -1.99 9.95
C LEU A 215 2.06 -1.74 10.67
N PRO A 216 2.39 -0.48 10.99
CA PRO A 216 3.59 -0.16 11.76
C PRO A 216 3.70 -0.98 13.06
N ALA A 217 4.91 -1.43 13.38
CA ALA A 217 5.17 -2.40 14.46
C ALA A 217 4.67 -1.92 15.84
N GLU A 218 4.72 -0.62 16.09
CA GLU A 218 4.23 0.05 17.30
C GLU A 218 2.70 0.05 17.42
N PHE A 219 1.97 -0.20 16.33
CA PHE A 219 0.52 -0.24 16.36
C PHE A 219 0.01 -1.58 16.89
N SER A 220 -1.04 -1.49 17.70
CA SER A 220 -1.88 -2.62 18.08
C SER A 220 -3.17 -2.57 17.25
N ALA A 221 -3.58 -3.69 16.66
CA ALA A 221 -4.78 -3.73 15.84
C ALA A 221 -5.83 -4.69 16.40
N GLU A 222 -7.08 -4.27 16.33
CA GLU A 222 -8.23 -5.08 16.68
C GLU A 222 -9.32 -4.98 15.62
N ARG A 223 -10.12 -6.03 15.54
CA ARG A 223 -11.29 -6.05 14.67
C ARG A 223 -12.49 -5.46 15.42
N VAL A 224 -12.99 -4.33 14.94
CA VAL A 224 -14.10 -3.59 15.58
C VAL A 224 -15.47 -3.95 14.97
N SER A 225 -15.50 -4.54 13.78
CA SER A 225 -16.70 -5.08 13.11
C SER A 225 -16.34 -6.23 12.15
N GLU A 226 -17.31 -6.79 11.42
CA GLU A 226 -17.02 -7.88 10.47
C GLU A 226 -16.10 -7.46 9.31
N ASP A 227 -16.05 -6.19 8.96
CA ASP A 227 -15.29 -5.65 7.85
C ASP A 227 -14.20 -4.65 8.26
N THR A 228 -14.19 -4.22 9.52
CA THR A 228 -13.36 -3.10 9.96
C THR A 228 -12.33 -3.52 11.01
N VAL A 229 -11.10 -3.08 10.79
CA VAL A 229 -9.97 -3.17 11.71
C VAL A 229 -9.58 -1.77 12.13
N ARG A 230 -9.33 -1.56 13.42
CA ARG A 230 -8.74 -0.35 13.95
C ARG A 230 -7.36 -0.67 14.50
N ALA A 231 -6.34 0.02 13.99
CA ALA A 231 -4.98 0.00 14.50
C ALA A 231 -4.71 1.28 15.28
N VAL A 232 -4.12 1.19 16.47
CA VAL A 232 -3.84 2.32 17.35
C VAL A 232 -2.42 2.22 17.89
N ASP A 233 -1.69 3.33 17.83
CA ASP A 233 -0.50 3.55 18.64
C ASP A 233 -0.90 4.37 19.88
N ALA A 234 -0.84 3.72 21.05
CA ALA A 234 -1.18 4.34 22.32
C ALA A 234 -0.17 5.41 22.76
N GLY A 235 1.06 5.38 22.24
CA GLY A 235 2.12 6.34 22.56
C GLY A 235 1.92 7.70 21.90
N SER A 236 1.62 7.71 20.61
CA SER A 236 1.33 8.95 19.85
C SER A 236 -0.14 9.38 19.94
N GLY A 237 -1.06 8.45 20.19
CA GLY A 237 -2.49 8.72 20.09
C GLY A 237 -3.00 8.74 18.64
N GLU A 238 -2.25 8.17 17.70
CA GLU A 238 -2.63 8.02 16.30
C GLU A 238 -3.33 6.68 16.03
N SER A 239 -4.12 6.63 14.96
CA SER A 239 -4.81 5.41 14.52
C SER A 239 -4.94 5.30 13.00
N THR A 240 -5.06 4.06 12.52
CA THR A 240 -5.45 3.74 11.14
C THR A 240 -6.68 2.83 11.18
N THR A 241 -7.75 3.20 10.50
CA THR A 241 -8.92 2.33 10.30
C THR A 241 -8.86 1.73 8.90
N LEU A 242 -8.97 0.40 8.82
CA LEU A 242 -9.00 -0.36 7.58
C LEU A 242 -10.37 -0.99 7.41
N VAL A 243 -11.03 -0.76 6.28
CA VAL A 243 -12.35 -1.30 5.98
C VAL A 243 -12.31 -2.13 4.71
N GLN A 244 -12.81 -3.36 4.77
CA GLN A 244 -13.05 -4.19 3.60
C GLN A 244 -14.45 -3.93 3.04
N VAL A 245 -14.55 -3.51 1.78
CA VAL A 245 -15.85 -3.39 1.09
C VAL A 245 -15.92 -4.42 -0.05
N ARG A 246 -17.06 -5.11 -0.17
CA ARG A 246 -17.31 -6.05 -1.27
C ARG A 246 -17.99 -5.36 -2.42
N MET A 247 -17.47 -5.54 -3.64
CA MET A 247 -18.03 -4.94 -4.85
C MET A 247 -19.41 -5.52 -5.25
N ASP A 248 -19.72 -6.74 -4.82
CA ASP A 248 -21.02 -7.36 -5.08
C ASP A 248 -22.10 -6.99 -4.07
N GLY A 249 -21.75 -6.21 -3.03
CA GLY A 249 -22.67 -5.70 -2.02
C GLY A 249 -23.05 -6.71 -0.93
N GLU A 250 -22.51 -7.93 -0.97
CA GLU A 250 -22.74 -8.89 0.11
C GLU A 250 -21.89 -8.56 1.34
N PRO A 251 -22.38 -8.86 2.56
CA PRO A 251 -21.59 -8.66 3.77
C PRO A 251 -20.25 -9.40 3.74
N VAL A 252 -19.23 -8.80 4.34
CA VAL A 252 -17.96 -9.47 4.60
C VAL A 252 -18.19 -10.57 5.64
N SER A 253 -17.87 -11.81 5.29
CA SER A 253 -18.04 -12.93 6.22
C SER A 253 -17.17 -12.77 7.47
N ARG A 254 -17.52 -13.44 8.58
CA ARG A 254 -16.67 -13.47 9.77
C ARG A 254 -15.24 -13.95 9.49
N GLY A 255 -15.01 -14.80 8.48
CA GLY A 255 -13.67 -15.23 8.05
C GLY A 255 -13.03 -14.37 6.97
N GLY A 256 -13.64 -13.24 6.60
CA GLY A 256 -13.15 -12.34 5.55
C GLY A 256 -12.02 -11.43 5.99
N VAL A 257 -11.78 -11.28 7.30
CA VAL A 257 -10.71 -10.45 7.84
C VAL A 257 -9.88 -11.26 8.82
N HIS A 258 -8.56 -11.30 8.60
CA HIS A 258 -7.58 -11.95 9.46
C HIS A 258 -6.55 -10.93 9.99
N LEU A 259 -6.17 -11.07 11.25
CA LEU A 259 -5.08 -10.34 11.89
C LEU A 259 -4.00 -11.35 12.27
N ARG A 260 -2.77 -11.14 11.79
CA ARG A 260 -1.62 -12.01 12.05
C ARG A 260 -0.50 -11.16 12.62
N ARG A 261 -0.01 -11.50 13.82
CA ARG A 261 1.09 -10.78 14.50
C ARG A 261 2.17 -11.76 14.90
N GLY A 262 3.39 -11.55 14.42
CA GLY A 262 4.54 -12.38 14.78
C GLY A 262 4.39 -13.86 14.44
N GLU A 263 3.60 -14.22 13.43
CA GLU A 263 3.37 -15.61 13.07
C GLU A 263 4.56 -16.13 12.27
N THR A 264 5.23 -17.16 12.77
CA THR A 264 6.33 -17.82 12.06
C THR A 264 5.86 -19.08 11.35
N ASP A 265 6.30 -19.29 10.12
CA ASP A 265 6.13 -20.55 9.40
C ASP A 265 6.86 -21.69 10.13
N ALA A 266 6.08 -22.56 10.77
CA ALA A 266 6.56 -23.72 11.50
C ALA A 266 7.33 -24.72 10.61
N LYS A 267 7.20 -24.63 9.27
CA LYS A 267 7.92 -25.48 8.32
C LYS A 267 9.24 -24.88 7.82
N GLY A 268 9.59 -23.66 8.26
CA GLY A 268 10.85 -23.02 7.90
C GLY A 268 10.92 -22.47 6.47
N GLY A 269 9.78 -22.03 5.92
CA GLY A 269 9.66 -21.42 4.59
C GLY A 269 9.36 -19.92 4.61
N HIS A 270 8.73 -19.43 3.54
CA HIS A 270 8.47 -18.01 3.29
C HIS A 270 7.15 -17.49 3.91
N ALA A 271 6.40 -18.31 4.62
CA ALA A 271 5.03 -17.99 5.06
C ALA A 271 4.96 -17.34 6.45
N HIS A 272 5.95 -16.55 6.84
CA HIS A 272 5.84 -15.71 8.05
C HIS A 272 4.85 -14.57 7.80
N HIS A 273 4.16 -14.11 8.84
CA HIS A 273 3.20 -13.01 8.76
C HIS A 273 3.31 -12.07 9.97
N GLY A 274 3.13 -10.77 9.73
CA GLY A 274 3.16 -9.78 10.82
C GLY A 274 4.56 -9.60 11.40
N TRP A 275 5.54 -9.33 10.54
CA TRP A 275 6.92 -9.04 10.91
C TRP A 275 7.40 -7.82 10.14
N HIS A 276 8.26 -7.03 10.76
CA HIS A 276 8.92 -5.88 10.17
C HIS A 276 10.42 -5.92 10.46
N TYR A 277 11.23 -5.51 9.49
CA TYR A 277 12.67 -5.33 9.60
C TYR A 277 13.00 -3.84 9.43
N PRO A 278 13.13 -3.08 10.55
CA PRO A 278 13.51 -1.67 10.49
C PRO A 278 14.96 -1.50 10.00
N ALA A 279 15.80 -2.50 10.27
CA ALA A 279 17.16 -2.58 9.78
C ALA A 279 17.54 -4.04 9.48
N GLU A 280 18.60 -4.24 8.70
CA GLU A 280 19.11 -5.60 8.42
C GLU A 280 19.36 -6.36 9.73
N GLN A 281 18.82 -7.58 9.82
CA GLN A 281 18.94 -8.47 10.97
C GLN A 281 18.28 -7.99 12.28
N GLU A 282 17.61 -6.83 12.26
CA GLU A 282 16.74 -6.38 13.35
C GLU A 282 15.30 -6.68 12.95
N ARG A 283 14.58 -7.45 13.78
CA ARG A 283 13.21 -7.88 13.48
C ARG A 283 12.28 -7.59 14.63
N GLU A 284 11.11 -7.07 14.31
CA GLU A 284 10.04 -6.76 15.26
C GLU A 284 8.71 -7.41 14.84
N GLU A 285 7.87 -7.74 15.82
CA GLU A 285 6.52 -8.22 15.56
C GLU A 285 5.61 -7.05 15.19
N ALA A 286 5.05 -7.11 13.98
CA ALA A 286 4.08 -6.15 13.47
C ALA A 286 2.71 -6.83 13.26
N THR A 287 1.66 -6.06 13.03
CA THR A 287 0.35 -6.66 12.70
C THR A 287 0.09 -6.59 11.20
N GLN A 288 -0.12 -7.75 10.57
CA GLN A 288 -0.61 -7.82 9.20
C GLN A 288 -2.12 -8.08 9.19
N VAL A 289 -2.85 -7.23 8.49
CA VAL A 289 -4.26 -7.40 8.15
C VAL A 289 -4.36 -8.11 6.81
N ALA A 290 -5.22 -9.12 6.71
CA ALA A 290 -5.56 -9.75 5.45
C ALA A 290 -7.07 -9.71 5.21
N PHE A 291 -7.46 -9.06 4.12
CA PHE A 291 -8.82 -9.08 3.59
C PHE A 291 -8.93 -10.21 2.60
N ARG A 292 -9.89 -11.10 2.81
CA ARG A 292 -9.95 -12.41 2.17
C ARG A 292 -11.24 -12.57 1.36
N SER A 293 -11.09 -13.22 0.23
CA SER A 293 -12.16 -13.76 -0.60
C SER A 293 -11.84 -15.19 -1.02
N THR A 294 -12.85 -15.94 -1.44
CA THR A 294 -12.72 -17.31 -1.92
C THR A 294 -13.34 -17.44 -3.30
N GLY A 295 -12.75 -18.27 -4.15
CA GLY A 295 -13.17 -18.49 -5.53
C GLY A 295 -12.14 -17.99 -6.55
N ALA A 296 -12.40 -18.29 -7.81
CA ALA A 296 -11.50 -17.96 -8.92
C ALA A 296 -11.59 -16.49 -9.36
N ASP A 297 -12.65 -15.78 -8.98
CA ASP A 297 -12.87 -14.37 -9.28
C ASP A 297 -13.11 -13.61 -7.98
N SER A 298 -12.45 -12.47 -7.82
CA SER A 298 -12.59 -11.62 -6.64
C SER A 298 -12.39 -10.15 -6.98
N ALA A 299 -13.12 -9.29 -6.27
CA ALA A 299 -12.93 -7.85 -6.23
C ALA A 299 -13.04 -7.38 -4.78
N ILE A 300 -11.89 -7.09 -4.16
CA ILE A 300 -11.76 -6.63 -2.78
C ILE A 300 -11.45 -5.15 -2.79
N VAL A 301 -12.28 -4.35 -2.12
CA VAL A 301 -12.00 -2.94 -1.89
C VAL A 301 -11.44 -2.79 -0.48
N SER A 302 -10.30 -2.13 -0.35
CA SER A 302 -9.70 -1.75 0.92
C SER A 302 -9.76 -0.23 1.05
N VAL A 303 -10.25 0.27 2.19
CA VAL A 303 -10.21 1.69 2.52
C VAL A 303 -9.33 1.88 3.75
N LEU A 304 -8.28 2.68 3.62
CA LEU A 304 -7.32 3.00 4.69
C LEU A 304 -7.53 4.47 5.11
N VAL A 305 -7.92 4.70 6.36
CA VAL A 305 -8.23 6.03 6.89
C VAL A 305 -7.36 6.31 8.13
N PRO A 306 -6.31 7.12 8.01
CA PRO A 306 -5.57 7.64 9.16
C PRO A 306 -6.41 8.67 9.93
N ALA A 307 -6.33 8.65 11.26
CA ALA A 307 -7.03 9.58 12.15
C ALA A 307 -6.40 9.56 13.55
N ALA A 308 -6.74 10.50 14.42
CA ALA A 308 -6.39 10.35 15.83
C ALA A 308 -7.17 9.20 16.48
N ALA A 309 -6.63 8.59 17.54
CA ALA A 309 -7.22 7.44 18.23
C ALA A 309 -8.58 7.74 18.88
N GLY A 310 -8.90 9.02 19.13
CA GLY A 310 -10.20 9.46 19.62
C GLY A 310 -11.23 9.70 18.53
N ASP A 311 -10.81 9.82 17.28
CA ASP A 311 -11.66 10.27 16.17
C ASP A 311 -12.63 9.18 15.74
N ALA A 312 -13.82 9.60 15.30
CA ALA A 312 -14.77 8.73 14.65
C ALA A 312 -14.42 8.60 13.16
N VAL A 313 -14.20 7.36 12.72
CA VAL A 313 -14.01 7.03 11.31
C VAL A 313 -15.18 6.17 10.84
N GLY A 314 -15.70 6.46 9.65
CA GLY A 314 -16.76 5.67 9.04
C GLY A 314 -16.58 5.53 7.53
N VAL A 315 -16.86 4.33 7.02
CA VAL A 315 -16.92 4.05 5.58
C VAL A 315 -18.26 3.37 5.32
N ASP A 316 -19.12 4.06 4.58
CA ASP A 316 -20.38 3.49 4.13
C ASP A 316 -20.32 3.21 2.63
N SER A 317 -21.07 2.20 2.19
CA SER A 317 -21.17 1.86 0.77
C SER A 317 -22.62 1.80 0.33
N GLU A 318 -22.90 2.35 -0.85
CA GLU A 318 -24.19 2.26 -1.53
C GLU A 318 -24.00 1.74 -2.95
N ARG A 319 -24.94 0.95 -3.45
CA ARG A 319 -24.88 0.44 -4.82
C ARG A 319 -25.62 1.39 -5.75
N ALA A 320 -24.94 1.87 -6.79
CA ALA A 320 -25.56 2.71 -7.79
C ALA A 320 -26.29 1.87 -8.87
N PRO A 321 -27.27 2.46 -9.60
CA PRO A 321 -28.04 1.74 -10.62
C PRO A 321 -27.23 1.18 -11.79
N ASP A 322 -26.07 1.76 -12.07
CA ASP A 322 -25.12 1.27 -13.08
C ASP A 322 -24.26 0.09 -12.60
N GLY A 323 -24.46 -0.33 -11.35
CA GLY A 323 -23.76 -1.44 -10.73
C GLY A 323 -22.42 -1.07 -10.10
N SER A 324 -22.05 0.22 -10.10
CA SER A 324 -20.93 0.73 -9.31
C SER A 324 -21.24 0.74 -7.81
N VAL A 325 -20.19 0.81 -6.99
CA VAL A 325 -20.29 1.02 -5.55
C VAL A 325 -19.82 2.44 -5.24
N ILE A 326 -20.66 3.23 -4.58
CA ILE A 326 -20.28 4.55 -4.07
C ILE A 326 -19.91 4.41 -2.61
N LEU A 327 -18.67 4.75 -2.28
CA LEU A 327 -18.17 4.82 -0.93
C LEU A 327 -18.36 6.24 -0.40
N THR A 328 -18.77 6.37 0.86
CA THR A 328 -18.69 7.61 1.62
C THR A 328 -17.71 7.41 2.75
N VAL A 329 -16.53 8.01 2.62
CA VAL A 329 -15.46 8.00 3.64
C VAL A 329 -15.64 9.22 4.54
N ARG A 330 -15.62 9.02 5.85
CA ARG A 330 -15.75 10.08 6.86
C ARG A 330 -14.66 9.96 7.92
N SER A 331 -14.10 11.10 8.29
CA SER A 331 -13.28 11.32 9.47
C SER A 331 -13.69 12.63 10.14
N GLU A 332 -13.04 13.01 11.23
CA GLU A 332 -13.22 14.33 11.83
C GLU A 332 -12.77 15.47 10.89
N ASP A 333 -11.84 15.21 9.98
CA ASP A 333 -11.34 16.19 9.01
C ASP A 333 -12.34 16.48 7.88
N GLY A 334 -13.31 15.58 7.65
CA GLY A 334 -14.33 15.79 6.64
C GLY A 334 -14.90 14.50 6.07
N HIS A 335 -15.45 14.60 4.85
CA HIS A 335 -15.94 13.44 4.12
C HIS A 335 -15.67 13.56 2.63
N ALA A 336 -15.55 12.40 1.98
CA ALA A 336 -15.40 12.30 0.55
C ALA A 336 -16.24 11.14 0.02
N ARG A 337 -16.69 11.27 -1.23
CA ARG A 337 -17.39 10.20 -1.94
C ARG A 337 -16.52 9.67 -3.07
N VAL A 338 -16.47 8.35 -3.21
CA VAL A 338 -15.68 7.68 -4.24
C VAL A 338 -16.55 6.69 -4.98
N ALA A 339 -16.65 6.81 -6.30
CA ALA A 339 -17.25 5.78 -7.14
C ALA A 339 -16.22 4.72 -7.50
N VAL A 340 -16.58 3.46 -7.26
CA VAL A 340 -15.86 2.25 -7.61
C VAL A 340 -16.63 1.54 -8.73
N GLN A 341 -16.13 1.64 -9.95
CA GLN A 341 -16.74 1.00 -11.11
C GLN A 341 -16.44 -0.50 -11.14
N GLN A 342 -17.30 -1.29 -11.81
CA GLN A 342 -17.14 -2.75 -11.91
C GLN A 342 -15.81 -3.19 -12.53
N ASP A 343 -15.25 -2.35 -13.39
CA ASP A 343 -13.94 -2.54 -13.98
C ASP A 343 -12.80 -2.03 -13.09
N GLY A 344 -13.05 -1.78 -11.81
CA GLY A 344 -12.06 -1.30 -10.84
C GLY A 344 -11.60 0.14 -11.06
N THR A 345 -12.24 0.90 -11.95
CA THR A 345 -11.97 2.34 -12.11
C THR A 345 -12.45 3.08 -10.86
N LEU A 346 -11.59 3.98 -10.36
CA LEU A 346 -11.84 4.79 -9.17
C LEU A 346 -11.99 6.26 -9.56
N SER A 347 -12.98 6.93 -8.98
CA SER A 347 -13.13 8.38 -9.14
C SER A 347 -13.68 9.02 -7.88
N ARG A 348 -13.08 10.13 -7.46
CA ARG A 348 -13.66 10.99 -6.43
C ARG A 348 -14.87 11.71 -7.03
N LEU A 349 -16.00 11.68 -6.33
CA LEU A 349 -17.20 12.41 -6.69
C LEU A 349 -17.16 13.81 -6.06
N SER A 350 -17.65 14.79 -6.81
CA SER A 350 -17.79 16.19 -6.37
C SER A 350 -18.80 16.38 -5.26
#